data_AF-A0A8T7HME5-F1
#
_entry.id   AF-A0A8T7HME5-F1
#
_cell.length_a   1.000
_cell.length_b   1.000
_cell.length_c   1.000
_cell.angle_alpha   90.00
_cell.angle_beta   90.00
_cell.angle_gamma   90.00
#
_symmetry.space_group_name_H-M   'P 1'
#
loop_
_entity.id
_entity.type
_entity.pdbx_description
1 polymer ?
#
loop_
_entity_poly.entity_id
_entity_poly.type
_entity_poly.pdbx_seq_one_letter_code
_entity_poly.pdbx_strand_id
1 'polypeptide(L)'
;MVMLSPSTLSLFEDCPRCFYLQFNKGFKRPDSIFPSLPAGMDRILKEHFDSFIGKDELPPELVKHKVKATLFSDKNLLETWRDYKKGLSWPDGNGNILKGAVDNILVHGNKLIVLDYKTRGYELKEDSHEYYRSQLNI
;
A
#
# COMPACT_ATOMS: atom_id res chain seq x y z
N MET A 1 0.16 -10.32 21.84
CA MET A 1 -0.29 -9.36 20.81
C MET A 1 0.85 -9.12 19.85
N VAL A 2 0.71 -9.58 18.60
CA VAL A 2 1.67 -9.32 17.53
C VAL A 2 1.06 -8.33 16.54
N MET A 3 1.84 -7.33 16.12
CA MET A 3 1.46 -6.46 15.01
C MET A 3 2.08 -7.00 13.71
N LEU A 4 1.22 -7.29 12.75
CA LEU A 4 1.55 -7.83 11.44
C LEU A 4 1.27 -6.77 10.36
N SER A 5 1.96 -6.90 9.25
CA SER A 5 1.79 -6.12 8.01
C SER A 5 2.14 -7.01 6.81
N PRO A 6 1.79 -6.62 5.58
CA PRO A 6 2.20 -7.35 4.38
C PRO A 6 3.70 -7.67 4.36
N SER A 7 4.57 -6.72 4.70
CA SER A 7 6.02 -6.94 4.76
C SER A 7 6.44 -7.99 5.80
N THR A 8 5.77 -8.03 6.95
CA THR A 8 6.08 -9.05 7.98
C THR A 8 5.57 -10.44 7.61
N LEU A 9 4.47 -10.51 6.85
CA LEU A 9 3.95 -11.77 6.32
C LEU A 9 4.86 -12.28 5.19
N SER A 10 5.34 -11.40 4.31
CA SER A 10 6.38 -11.75 3.33
C SER A 10 7.67 -12.23 4.00
N LEU A 11 8.05 -11.68 5.16
CA LEU A 11 9.18 -12.20 5.95
C LEU A 11 8.92 -13.62 6.46
N PHE A 12 7.69 -13.94 6.86
CA PHE A 12 7.32 -15.29 7.29
C PHE A 12 7.42 -16.28 6.14
N GLU A 13 6.91 -15.92 4.96
CA GLU A 13 6.99 -16.76 3.75
C GLU A 13 8.44 -16.97 3.29
N ASP A 14 9.26 -15.92 3.31
CA ASP A 14 10.68 -15.97 2.92
C ASP A 14 11.55 -16.72 3.94
N CYS A 15 11.35 -16.49 5.24
CA CYS A 15 12.13 -17.12 6.31
C CYS A 15 11.33 -17.21 7.62
N PRO A 16 10.65 -18.34 7.85
CA PRO A 16 9.89 -18.57 9.09
C PRO A 16 10.75 -18.45 10.35
N ARG A 17 12.02 -18.88 10.29
CA ARG A 17 12.97 -18.74 11.41
C ARG A 17 13.24 -17.28 11.73
N CYS A 18 13.41 -16.44 10.72
CA CYS A 18 13.71 -15.02 10.89
C CYS A 18 12.50 -14.29 11.48
N PHE A 19 11.30 -14.62 10.99
CA PHE A 19 10.04 -14.16 11.59
C PHE A 19 9.95 -14.54 13.07
N TYR A 20 10.16 -15.81 13.41
CA TYR A 20 10.13 -16.28 14.80
C TYR A 20 11.16 -15.54 15.68
N LEU A 21 12.40 -15.38 15.19
CA LEU A 21 13.44 -14.66 15.91
C LEU A 21 13.06 -13.20 16.16
N GLN A 22 12.45 -12.53 15.18
CA GLN A 22 12.01 -11.14 15.32
C GLN A 22 10.88 -11.02 16.35
N PHE A 23 9.82 -11.82 16.24
CA PHE A 23 8.60 -11.65 17.04
C PHE A 23 8.65 -12.34 18.42
N ASN A 24 9.41 -13.43 18.56
CA ASN A 24 9.47 -14.17 19.83
C ASN A 24 10.79 -13.99 20.58
N LYS A 25 11.86 -13.54 19.91
CA LYS A 25 13.19 -13.38 20.52
C LYS A 25 13.74 -11.95 20.40
N GLY A 26 13.07 -11.04 19.70
CA GLY A 26 13.50 -9.65 19.52
C GLY A 26 14.71 -9.47 18.59
N PHE A 27 15.15 -10.51 17.89
CA PHE A 27 16.26 -10.44 16.94
C PHE A 27 15.75 -10.12 15.53
N LYS A 28 15.80 -8.84 15.17
CA LYS A 28 15.40 -8.35 13.84
C LYS A 28 16.52 -8.58 12.82
N ARG A 29 16.15 -8.83 11.55
CA ARG A 29 17.10 -8.74 10.42
C ARG A 29 17.67 -7.31 10.33
N PRO A 30 18.93 -7.13 9.93
CA PRO A 30 19.46 -5.80 9.62
C PRO A 30 18.59 -5.09 8.59
N ASP A 31 18.35 -3.80 8.81
CA ASP A 31 17.57 -2.99 7.87
C ASP A 31 18.36 -2.75 6.58
N SER A 32 17.70 -2.94 5.44
CA SER A 32 18.25 -2.56 4.14
C SER A 32 18.01 -1.08 3.85
N ILE A 33 18.89 -0.47 3.07
CA ILE A 33 18.70 0.90 2.59
C ILE A 33 17.50 0.90 1.63
N PHE A 34 16.47 1.70 1.95
CA PHE A 34 15.39 1.93 1.00
C PHE A 34 15.82 2.96 -0.05
N PRO A 35 15.68 2.66 -1.35
CA PRO A 35 16.13 3.55 -2.41
C PRO A 35 15.32 4.86 -2.42
N SER A 36 16.01 5.99 -2.57
CA SER A 36 15.39 7.33 -2.57
C SER A 36 14.49 7.58 -3.78
N LEU A 37 14.77 6.94 -4.92
CA LEU A 37 14.00 7.14 -6.15
C LEU A 37 12.55 6.61 -6.02
N PRO A 38 12.29 5.34 -5.66
CA PRO A 38 10.92 4.87 -5.43
C PRO A 38 10.18 5.66 -4.35
N ALA A 39 10.86 6.04 -3.25
CA ALA A 39 10.26 6.88 -2.21
C ALA A 39 9.86 8.27 -2.75
N GLY A 40 10.72 8.90 -3.54
CA GLY A 40 10.45 10.20 -4.15
C GLY A 40 9.31 10.13 -5.16
N MET A 41 9.28 9.10 -6.00
CA MET A 41 8.22 8.88 -6.98
C MET A 41 6.86 8.63 -6.32
N ASP A 42 6.82 7.82 -5.25
CA ASP A 42 5.61 7.60 -4.46
C ASP A 42 5.02 8.92 -3.93
N ARG A 43 5.86 9.77 -3.34
CA ARG A 43 5.45 11.10 -2.85
C ARG A 43 4.91 11.97 -3.99
N ILE A 44 5.62 12.05 -5.12
CA ILE A 44 5.20 12.85 -6.28
C ILE A 44 3.86 12.36 -6.83
N LEU A 45 3.64 11.04 -6.91
CA LEU A 45 2.38 10.47 -7.38
C LEU A 45 1.22 10.78 -6.42
N LYS A 46 1.45 10.72 -5.11
CA LYS A 46 0.46 11.13 -4.11
C LYS A 46 0.07 12.60 -4.28
N GLU A 47 1.06 13.50 -4.34
CA GLU A 47 0.84 14.94 -4.57
C GLU A 47 0.09 15.21 -5.89
N HIS A 48 0.46 14.50 -6.97
CA HIS A 48 -0.20 14.60 -8.26
C HIS A 48 -1.68 14.23 -8.16
N PHE A 49 -2.02 13.06 -7.63
CA PHE A 49 -3.41 12.63 -7.48
C PHE A 49 -4.21 13.53 -6.53
N ASP A 50 -3.60 13.97 -5.42
CA ASP A 50 -4.25 14.84 -4.44
C ASP A 50 -4.65 16.20 -5.02
N SER A 51 -3.93 16.66 -6.04
CA SER A 51 -4.24 17.89 -6.77
C SER A 51 -5.56 17.81 -7.56
N PHE A 52 -6.06 16.61 -7.83
CA PHE A 52 -7.35 16.36 -8.50
C PHE A 52 -8.50 16.12 -7.51
N ILE A 53 -8.21 15.78 -6.26
CA ILE A 53 -9.27 15.53 -5.26
C ILE A 53 -10.04 16.82 -4.97
N GLY A 54 -11.36 16.76 -5.18
CA GLY A 54 -12.28 17.89 -5.04
C GLY A 54 -12.55 18.64 -6.35
N LYS A 55 -11.91 18.24 -7.46
CA LYS A 55 -12.23 18.69 -8.81
C LYS A 55 -13.13 17.67 -9.50
N ASP A 56 -13.89 18.10 -10.50
CA ASP A 56 -14.66 17.22 -11.38
C ASP A 56 -13.79 16.64 -12.52
N GLU A 57 -12.53 16.33 -12.18
CA GLU A 57 -11.49 15.91 -13.11
C GLU A 57 -10.75 14.70 -12.54
N LEU A 58 -10.30 13.82 -13.44
CA LEU A 58 -9.45 12.68 -13.09
C LEU A 58 -8.02 12.91 -13.59
N PRO A 59 -7.02 12.35 -12.90
CA PRO A 59 -5.66 12.30 -13.41
C PRO A 59 -5.62 11.76 -14.86
N PRO A 60 -4.84 12.36 -15.77
CA PRO A 60 -4.81 12.02 -17.20
C PRO A 60 -4.60 10.53 -17.48
N GLU A 61 -3.83 9.85 -16.64
CA GLU A 61 -3.57 8.41 -16.70
C GLU A 61 -4.85 7.58 -16.50
N LEU A 62 -5.74 7.97 -15.59
CA LEU A 62 -7.01 7.27 -15.38
C LEU A 62 -7.97 7.53 -16.54
N VAL A 63 -7.98 8.75 -17.07
CA VAL A 63 -8.79 9.15 -18.24
C VAL A 63 -8.36 8.37 -19.48
N LYS A 64 -7.04 8.30 -19.74
CA LYS A 64 -6.45 7.56 -20.87
C LYS A 64 -6.88 6.09 -20.86
N HIS A 65 -6.96 5.48 -19.68
CA HIS A 65 -7.38 4.10 -19.50
C HIS A 65 -8.90 3.92 -19.33
N LYS A 66 -9.70 5.00 -19.50
CA LYS A 66 -11.16 4.99 -19.42
C LYS A 66 -11.68 4.38 -18.11
N VAL A 67 -10.97 4.64 -17.01
CA VAL A 67 -11.33 4.14 -15.68
C VAL A 67 -12.65 4.79 -15.26
N LYS A 68 -13.68 3.97 -15.02
CA LYS A 68 -15.00 4.43 -14.59
C LYS A 68 -15.03 4.58 -13.06
N ALA A 69 -14.29 5.48 -12.48
CA ALA A 69 -14.29 5.71 -11.03
C ALA A 69 -13.98 7.17 -10.71
N THR A 70 -14.29 7.61 -9.51
CA THR A 70 -13.91 8.94 -8.99
C THR A 70 -12.81 8.82 -7.95
N LEU A 71 -12.06 9.88 -7.69
CA LEU A 71 -11.13 9.90 -6.54
C LEU A 71 -11.91 9.88 -5.23
N PHE A 72 -11.34 9.26 -4.19
CA PHE A 72 -11.88 9.32 -2.85
C PHE A 72 -11.81 10.75 -2.30
N SER A 73 -12.93 11.28 -1.82
CA SER A 73 -13.09 12.71 -1.54
C SER A 73 -12.63 13.13 -0.15
N ASP A 74 -12.64 12.24 0.84
CA ASP A 74 -12.24 12.56 2.22
C ASP A 74 -10.71 12.50 2.35
N LYS A 75 -10.08 13.68 2.19
CA LYS A 75 -8.62 13.83 2.31
C LYS A 75 -8.09 13.46 3.69
N ASN A 76 -8.80 13.81 4.77
CA ASN A 76 -8.30 13.57 6.13
C ASN A 76 -8.31 12.08 6.45
N LEU A 77 -9.36 11.38 6.02
CA LEU A 77 -9.43 9.93 6.18
C LEU A 77 -8.41 9.23 5.28
N LEU A 78 -8.21 9.70 4.05
CA LEU A 78 -7.18 9.17 3.15
C LEU A 78 -5.76 9.33 3.75
N GLU A 79 -5.43 10.51 4.29
CA GLU A 79 -4.16 10.75 4.97
C GLU A 79 -3.97 9.83 6.18
N THR A 80 -5.06 9.57 6.92
CA THR A 80 -5.03 8.60 8.02
C THR A 80 -4.73 7.19 7.50
N TRP A 81 -5.36 6.76 6.40
CA TRP A 81 -5.13 5.45 5.79
C TRP A 81 -3.78 5.30 5.08
N ARG A 82 -3.11 6.40 4.71
CA ARG A 82 -1.73 6.43 4.21
C ARG A 82 -0.68 6.25 5.31
N ASP A 83 -1.01 6.60 6.55
CA ASP A 83 -0.09 6.46 7.69
C ASP A 83 -0.19 5.05 8.31
N TYR A 84 0.78 4.18 8.06
CA TYR A 84 0.80 2.81 8.60
C TYR A 84 0.73 2.73 10.15
N LYS A 85 1.06 3.81 10.87
CA LYS A 85 0.98 3.84 12.34
C LYS A 85 -0.46 3.98 12.82
N LYS A 86 -1.27 4.75 12.09
CA LYS A 86 -2.63 5.17 12.46
C LYS A 86 -3.74 4.55 11.62
N GLY A 87 -3.40 4.15 10.39
CA GLY A 87 -4.33 3.85 9.32
C GLY A 87 -5.05 2.53 9.47
N LEU A 88 -5.05 1.73 8.41
CA LEU A 88 -5.83 0.50 8.37
C LEU A 88 -5.31 -0.48 9.41
N SER A 89 -6.21 -0.93 10.27
CA SER A 89 -5.93 -1.84 11.36
C SER A 89 -7.09 -2.83 11.49
N TRP A 90 -6.78 -4.12 11.42
CA TRP A 90 -7.74 -5.20 11.54
C TRP A 90 -7.29 -6.17 12.64
N PRO A 91 -8.02 -6.25 13.77
CA PRO A 91 -7.70 -7.22 14.80
C PRO A 91 -8.20 -8.62 14.41
N ASP A 92 -7.39 -9.65 14.67
CA ASP A 92 -7.85 -11.03 14.62
C ASP A 92 -8.57 -11.42 15.93
N GLY A 93 -9.23 -12.58 15.92
CA GLY A 93 -9.92 -13.12 17.12
C GLY A 93 -9.00 -13.51 18.28
N ASN A 94 -7.68 -13.51 18.08
CA ASN A 94 -6.67 -13.93 19.05
C ASN A 94 -5.88 -12.75 19.64
N GLY A 95 -6.27 -11.50 19.31
CA GLY A 95 -5.60 -10.29 19.79
C GLY A 95 -4.31 -9.95 19.06
N ASN A 96 -4.12 -10.45 17.83
CA ASN A 96 -3.14 -9.93 16.87
C ASN A 96 -3.78 -8.83 16.03
N ILE A 97 -2.95 -7.97 15.43
CA ILE A 97 -3.42 -6.86 14.62
C ILE A 97 -2.70 -6.89 13.28
N LEU A 98 -3.45 -6.96 12.19
CA LEU A 98 -2.95 -6.70 10.84
C LEU A 98 -3.06 -5.20 10.55
N LYS A 99 -1.95 -4.56 10.18
CA LYS A 99 -1.89 -3.15 9.79
C LYS A 99 -1.42 -2.98 8.36
N GLY A 100 -1.98 -1.98 7.70
CA GLY A 100 -1.64 -1.61 6.34
C GLY A 100 -1.74 -0.11 6.12
N ALA A 101 -1.17 0.32 5.01
CA ALA A 101 -1.37 1.64 4.46
C ALA A 101 -1.62 1.51 2.95
N VAL A 102 -2.45 2.40 2.42
CA VAL A 102 -2.75 2.47 0.97
C VAL A 102 -2.13 3.73 0.39
N ASP A 103 -1.85 3.73 -0.91
CA ASP A 103 -1.36 4.94 -1.57
C ASP A 103 -2.51 5.86 -1.98
N ASN A 104 -3.57 5.31 -2.59
CA ASN A 104 -4.76 6.04 -2.98
C ASN A 104 -5.99 5.15 -3.07
N ILE A 105 -7.17 5.75 -3.18
CA ILE A 105 -8.45 5.06 -3.31
C ILE A 105 -9.29 5.71 -4.41
N LEU A 106 -9.84 4.88 -5.28
CA LEU A 106 -10.93 5.26 -6.18
C LEU A 106 -12.27 4.75 -5.65
N VAL A 107 -13.34 5.40 -6.07
CA VAL A 107 -14.72 5.05 -5.73
C VAL A 107 -15.48 4.68 -7.01
N HIS A 108 -16.10 3.51 -7.02
CA HIS A 108 -17.00 3.08 -8.08
C HIS A 108 -18.30 2.56 -7.49
N GLY A 109 -19.34 3.40 -7.50
CA GLY A 109 -20.61 3.10 -6.83
C GLY A 109 -20.39 2.96 -5.33
N ASN A 110 -20.65 1.77 -4.78
CA ASN A 110 -20.46 1.45 -3.37
C ASN A 110 -19.13 0.74 -3.06
N LYS A 111 -18.21 0.66 -4.04
CA LYS A 111 -16.92 -0.01 -3.89
C LYS A 111 -15.79 1.00 -3.77
N LEU A 112 -14.85 0.68 -2.87
CA LEU A 112 -13.54 1.32 -2.82
C LEU A 112 -12.55 0.45 -3.59
N ILE A 113 -11.72 1.08 -4.41
CA ILE A 113 -10.69 0.43 -5.23
C ILE A 113 -9.35 0.97 -4.75
N VAL A 114 -8.51 0.10 -4.20
CA VAL A 114 -7.16 0.47 -3.75
C VAL A 114 -6.26 0.67 -4.96
N LEU A 115 -5.55 1.79 -4.98
CA LEU A 115 -4.43 2.02 -5.88
C LEU A 115 -3.12 1.95 -5.09
N ASP A 116 -2.15 1.27 -5.67
CA ASP A 116 -0.80 1.08 -5.15
C ASP A 116 0.19 1.45 -6.25
N TYR A 117 1.10 2.37 -5.92
CA TYR A 117 2.04 2.93 -6.88
C TYR A 117 3.33 2.12 -6.89
N LYS A 118 3.74 1.66 -8.07
CA LYS A 118 4.97 0.87 -8.22
C LYS A 118 5.88 1.50 -9.26
N THR A 119 7.10 1.83 -8.82
CA THR A 119 8.18 2.36 -9.66
C THR A 119 9.14 1.23 -10.02
N ARG A 120 9.53 1.14 -11.30
CA ARG A 120 10.50 0.17 -11.82
C ARG A 120 11.48 0.86 -12.76
N GLY A 121 12.67 0.28 -12.91
CA GLY A 121 13.71 0.75 -13.83
C GLY A 121 13.69 0.11 -15.22
N TYR A 122 12.64 -0.63 -15.55
CA TYR A 122 12.46 -1.35 -16.82
C TYR A 122 10.98 -1.43 -17.19
N GLU A 123 10.70 -1.79 -18.44
CA GLU A 123 9.34 -1.88 -18.98
C GLU A 123 8.48 -2.95 -18.29
N LEU A 124 7.16 -2.75 -18.29
CA LEU A 124 6.21 -3.69 -17.72
C LEU A 124 6.21 -4.99 -18.51
N LYS A 125 6.44 -6.10 -17.80
CA LYS A 125 6.12 -7.45 -18.27
C LYS A 125 4.66 -7.76 -17.96
N GLU A 126 4.02 -8.63 -18.75
CA GLU A 126 2.60 -8.99 -18.59
C GLU A 126 2.27 -9.49 -17.17
N ASP A 127 3.18 -10.24 -16.55
CA ASP A 127 3.07 -10.86 -15.23
C ASP A 127 3.53 -9.95 -14.07
N SER A 128 3.98 -8.72 -14.35
CA SER A 128 4.58 -7.83 -13.33
C SER A 128 3.68 -7.58 -12.12
N HIS A 129 2.36 -7.68 -12.31
CA HIS A 129 1.34 -7.46 -11.30
C HIS A 129 1.27 -8.60 -10.27
N GLU A 130 1.68 -9.82 -10.62
CA GLU A 130 1.62 -10.98 -9.72
C GLU A 130 2.48 -10.79 -8.47
N TYR A 131 3.66 -10.18 -8.63
CA TYR A 131 4.59 -9.85 -7.54
C TYR A 131 3.97 -8.96 -6.44
N TYR A 132 2.97 -8.16 -6.78
CA TYR A 132 2.34 -7.21 -5.86
C TYR A 132 0.96 -7.65 -5.41
N ARG A 133 0.43 -8.72 -5.99
CA ARG A 133 -0.94 -9.19 -5.75
C ARG A 133 -1.17 -9.56 -4.30
N SER A 134 -0.22 -10.24 -3.66
CA SER A 134 -0.35 -10.61 -2.24
C SER A 134 -0.48 -9.38 -1.34
N GLN A 135 0.24 -8.30 -1.62
CA GLN A 135 0.12 -7.06 -0.85
C GLN A 135 -1.26 -6.43 -0.98
N LEU A 136 -1.90 -6.51 -2.16
CA LEU A 136 -3.24 -5.98 -2.40
C LEU A 136 -4.37 -6.90 -1.91
N ASN A 137 -4.10 -8.20 -1.76
CA ASN A 137 -5.05 -9.16 -1.20
C ASN A 137 -5.20 -9.05 0.33
N ILE A 138 -4.17 -8.52 0.99
CA ILE A 138 -4.06 -8.34 2.45
C ILE A 138 -4.62 -6.97 2.83
#